data_AF-A0A9P1IVB3-F1
#
_entry.id   AF-A0A9P1IVB3-F1
#
_cell.length_a   1.000
_cell.length_b   1.000
_cell.length_c   1.000
_cell.angle_alpha   90.00
_cell.angle_beta   90.00
_cell.angle_gamma   90.00
#
_symmetry.space_group_name_H-M   'P 1'
#
loop_
_entity.id
_entity.type
_entity.pdbx_description
1 polymer ?
#
loop_
_entity_poly.entity_id
_entity_poly.type
_entity_poly.pdbx_seq_one_letter_code
_entity_poly.pdbx_strand_id
1 'polypeptide(L)'
;MLFKVLQLIIVLVQKSYPNADTVNYLFISGLIMVNILTMRSFLSCGIAIERCLATFFPIVFHKQRHKLSNIPLLLFFFSTGVFDDFMLFFYCGMKFPLDATCTFYLCLVPLKYWDFALFISAVYTSINYSFSFLLCFKLFSAKTKLKPDIKKINYLCLTDGLSSLFF
;
A
#
# COMPACT_ATOMS: atom_id res chain seq x y z
N MET A 1 2.63 11.06 8.56
CA MET A 1 3.67 11.87 9.24
C MET A 1 5.02 11.14 9.26
N LEU A 2 5.10 9.91 9.79
CA LEU A 2 6.30 9.07 9.79
C LEU A 2 6.98 8.91 8.41
N PHE A 3 6.19 8.79 7.34
CA PHE A 3 6.69 8.58 5.97
C PHE A 3 7.39 9.82 5.39
N LYS A 4 6.92 11.03 5.70
CA LYS A 4 7.59 12.28 5.31
C LYS A 4 8.91 12.47 6.07
N VAL A 5 8.95 12.03 7.33
CA VAL A 5 10.17 12.04 8.16
C VAL A 5 11.19 11.04 7.61
N LEU A 6 10.76 9.85 7.18
CA LEU A 6 11.63 8.86 6.56
C LEU A 6 12.21 9.36 5.23
N GLN A 7 11.39 9.97 4.37
CA GLN A 7 11.87 10.62 3.14
C GLN A 7 12.89 11.73 3.44
N LEU A 8 12.66 12.53 4.50
CA LEU A 8 13.58 13.58 4.90
C LEU A 8 14.92 13.02 5.40
N ILE A 9 14.88 11.97 6.23
CA ILE A 9 16.08 11.30 6.75
C ILE A 9 16.91 10.70 5.61
N ILE A 10 16.27 10.10 4.62
CA ILE A 10 16.96 9.51 3.47
C ILE A 10 17.60 10.60 2.60
N VAL A 11 16.89 11.70 2.32
CA VAL A 11 17.48 12.85 1.59
C VAL A 11 18.68 13.44 2.35
N LEU A 12 18.64 13.45 3.68
CA LEU A 12 19.77 13.87 4.50
C LEU A 12 20.94 12.88 4.47
N VAL A 13 20.67 11.57 4.45
CA VAL A 13 21.70 10.52 4.30
C VAL A 13 22.34 10.56 2.91
N GLN A 14 21.55 10.80 1.85
CA GLN A 14 22.02 10.96 0.46
C GLN A 14 22.97 12.15 0.29
N LYS A 15 22.75 13.23 1.04
CA LYS A 15 23.64 14.41 1.04
C LYS A 15 24.96 14.17 1.76
N SER A 16 25.06 13.13 2.59
CA SER A 16 26.18 12.92 3.51
C SER A 16 27.30 12.01 2.97
N TYR A 17 27.09 11.25 1.89
CA TYR A 17 28.09 10.32 1.35
C TYR A 17 28.19 10.45 -0.18
N PRO A 18 29.32 10.87 -0.79
CA PRO A 18 29.42 11.11 -2.24
C PRO A 18 30.28 10.09 -3.03
N ASN A 19 30.55 8.88 -2.51
CA ASN A 19 31.48 7.91 -3.13
C ASN A 19 30.77 6.70 -3.78
N ALA A 20 31.51 5.79 -4.44
CA ALA A 20 30.95 4.60 -5.12
C ALA A 20 30.04 3.72 -4.23
N ASP A 21 30.26 3.73 -2.91
CA ASP A 21 29.39 3.07 -1.94
C ASP A 21 27.99 3.70 -1.85
N THR A 22 27.86 4.99 -2.17
CA THR A 22 26.60 5.73 -2.16
C THR A 22 25.57 5.12 -3.10
N VAL A 23 25.99 4.61 -4.25
CA VAL A 23 25.06 4.02 -5.25
C VAL A 23 24.41 2.75 -4.70
N ASN A 24 25.17 1.93 -3.95
CA ASN A 24 24.63 0.75 -3.28
C ASN A 24 23.69 1.13 -2.13
N TYR A 25 24.04 2.14 -1.32
CA TYR A 25 23.16 2.65 -0.25
C TYR A 25 21.88 3.27 -0.82
N LEU A 26 21.96 4.00 -1.93
CA LEU A 26 20.84 4.56 -2.68
C LEU A 26 19.90 3.46 -3.18
N PHE A 27 20.48 2.39 -3.73
CA PHE A 27 19.72 1.25 -4.18
C PHE A 27 18.97 0.56 -3.03
N ILE A 28 19.67 0.20 -1.95
CA ILE A 28 19.08 -0.52 -0.80
C ILE A 28 18.00 0.35 -0.12
N SER A 29 18.29 1.63 0.12
CA SER A 29 17.33 2.53 0.76
C SER A 29 16.09 2.76 -0.11
N GLY A 30 16.26 2.92 -1.42
CA GLY A 30 15.15 3.03 -2.36
C GLY A 30 14.33 1.75 -2.45
N LEU A 31 14.98 0.59 -2.46
CA LEU A 31 14.31 -0.72 -2.49
C LEU A 31 13.44 -0.94 -1.25
N ILE A 32 13.99 -0.66 -0.07
CA ILE A 32 13.23 -0.73 1.19
C ILE A 32 12.04 0.24 1.15
N MET A 33 12.24 1.46 0.65
CA MET A 33 11.17 2.46 0.57
C MET A 33 10.03 2.01 -0.34
N VAL A 34 10.34 1.48 -1.52
CA VAL A 34 9.33 0.99 -2.47
C VAL A 34 8.57 -0.20 -1.88
N ASN A 35 9.27 -1.17 -1.29
CA ASN A 35 8.62 -2.32 -0.64
C ASN A 35 7.66 -1.90 0.49
N ILE A 36 8.07 -0.98 1.36
CA ILE A 36 7.20 -0.47 2.43
C ILE A 36 5.97 0.23 1.85
N LEU A 37 6.14 1.01 0.78
CA LEU A 37 5.04 1.72 0.14
C LEU A 37 4.05 0.73 -0.52
N THR A 38 4.57 -0.27 -1.23
CA THR A 38 3.78 -1.33 -1.84
C THR A 38 3.01 -2.13 -0.79
N MET A 39 3.68 -2.57 0.29
CA MET A 39 3.02 -3.28 1.41
C MET A 39 1.91 -2.44 2.06
N ARG A 40 2.13 -1.14 2.25
CA ARG A 40 1.11 -0.23 2.79
C ARG A 40 -0.14 -0.16 1.90
N SER A 41 0.06 -0.07 0.58
CA SER A 41 -1.05 -0.04 -0.39
C SER A 41 -1.88 -1.32 -0.36
N PHE A 42 -1.23 -2.48 -0.29
CA PHE A 42 -1.92 -3.77 -0.15
C PHE A 42 -2.66 -3.89 1.18
N LEU A 43 -2.06 -3.45 2.29
CA LEU A 43 -2.69 -3.44 3.60
C LEU A 43 -3.98 -2.59 3.61
N SER A 44 -3.91 -1.39 3.04
CA SER A 44 -5.08 -0.50 2.91
C SER A 44 -6.21 -1.17 2.11
N CYS A 45 -5.87 -1.79 0.98
CA CYS A 45 -6.83 -2.52 0.15
C CYS A 45 -7.48 -3.71 0.90
N GLY A 46 -6.69 -4.51 1.63
CA GLY A 46 -7.21 -5.61 2.44
C GLY A 46 -8.19 -5.14 3.51
N ILE A 47 -7.86 -4.06 4.22
CA ILE A 47 -8.74 -3.45 5.23
C ILE A 47 -10.04 -2.94 4.57
N ALA A 48 -9.98 -2.33 3.40
CA ALA A 48 -11.15 -1.86 2.67
C ALA A 48 -12.10 -3.01 2.29
N ILE A 49 -11.54 -4.14 1.85
CA ILE A 49 -12.30 -5.36 1.52
C ILE A 49 -12.98 -5.92 2.77
N GLU A 50 -12.25 -6.09 3.87
CA GLU A 50 -12.81 -6.58 5.14
C GLU A 50 -13.98 -5.72 5.61
N ARG A 51 -13.84 -4.38 5.51
CA ARG A 51 -14.90 -3.43 5.87
C ARG A 51 -16.11 -3.55 4.95
N CYS A 52 -15.90 -3.75 3.65
CA CYS A 52 -17.00 -4.01 2.73
C CYS A 52 -17.73 -5.30 3.13
N LEU A 53 -17.02 -6.41 3.33
CA LEU A 53 -17.63 -7.68 3.73
C LEU A 53 -18.41 -7.56 5.04
N ALA A 54 -17.87 -6.87 6.03
CA ALA A 54 -18.55 -6.62 7.30
C ALA A 54 -19.85 -5.80 7.14
N THR A 55 -19.87 -4.85 6.20
CA THR A 55 -21.03 -3.97 5.94
C THR A 55 -22.11 -4.64 5.09
N PHE A 56 -21.71 -5.43 4.08
CA PHE A 56 -22.65 -6.14 3.20
C PHE A 56 -23.20 -7.42 3.82
N PHE A 57 -22.39 -8.15 4.61
CA PHE A 57 -22.77 -9.44 5.20
C PHE A 57 -22.48 -9.50 6.72
N PRO A 58 -23.16 -8.67 7.54
CA PRO A 58 -22.84 -8.54 8.96
C PRO A 58 -23.01 -9.85 9.76
N ILE A 59 -24.01 -10.68 9.41
CA ILE A 59 -24.31 -11.93 10.11
C ILE A 59 -23.24 -13.00 9.86
N VAL A 60 -22.82 -13.15 8.60
CA VAL A 60 -21.75 -14.09 8.21
C VAL A 60 -20.43 -13.64 8.79
N PHE A 61 -20.15 -12.34 8.73
CA PHE A 61 -18.91 -11.77 9.27
C PHE A 61 -18.81 -11.97 10.78
N HIS A 62 -19.87 -11.73 11.55
CA HIS A 62 -19.85 -11.92 13.01
C HIS A 62 -19.57 -13.38 13.40
N LYS A 63 -20.14 -14.35 12.66
CA LYS A 63 -19.94 -15.78 12.91
C LYS A 63 -18.54 -16.27 12.49
N GLN A 64 -17.96 -15.69 11.44
CA GLN A 64 -16.63 -16.08 10.93
C GLN A 64 -15.48 -15.29 11.54
N ARG A 65 -15.72 -14.14 12.19
CA ARG A 65 -14.66 -13.28 12.78
C ARG A 65 -13.77 -14.03 13.80
N HIS A 66 -14.32 -14.98 14.54
CA HIS A 66 -13.52 -15.79 15.47
C HIS A 66 -12.62 -16.83 14.76
N LYS A 67 -12.90 -17.15 13.50
CA LYS A 67 -12.11 -18.08 12.67
C LYS A 67 -11.13 -17.36 11.74
N LEU A 68 -11.44 -16.12 11.37
CA LEU A 68 -10.59 -15.28 10.54
C LEU A 68 -9.44 -14.71 11.39
N SER A 69 -8.34 -15.45 11.47
CA SER A 69 -7.11 -14.93 12.06
C SER A 69 -6.51 -13.86 11.14
N ASN A 70 -5.84 -12.86 11.70
CA ASN A 70 -5.09 -11.86 10.93
C ASN A 70 -3.84 -12.46 10.24
N ILE A 71 -3.45 -13.68 10.62
CA ILE A 71 -2.26 -14.39 10.14
C ILE A 71 -2.27 -14.60 8.61
N PRO A 72 -3.31 -15.18 7.97
CA PRO A 72 -3.36 -15.33 6.50
C PRO A 72 -3.26 -13.99 5.76
N LEU A 73 -3.86 -12.93 6.30
CA LEU A 73 -3.78 -11.59 5.72
C LEU A 73 -2.34 -11.07 5.76
N LEU A 74 -1.67 -11.23 6.90
CA LEU A 74 -0.26 -10.86 7.08
C LEU A 74 0.66 -11.63 6.12
N LEU A 75 0.44 -12.94 5.99
CA LEU A 75 1.24 -13.81 5.14
C LEU A 75 1.08 -13.47 3.65
N PHE A 76 -0.14 -13.09 3.24
CA PHE A 76 -0.41 -12.54 1.92
C PHE A 76 0.40 -11.25 1.67
N PHE A 77 0.44 -10.32 2.62
CA PHE A 77 1.21 -9.08 2.45
C PHE A 77 2.72 -9.32 2.35
N PHE A 78 3.28 -10.21 3.18
CA PHE A 78 4.68 -10.58 3.04
C PHE A 78 4.98 -11.18 1.67
N SER A 79 4.08 -12.04 1.16
CA SER A 79 4.25 -12.63 -0.18
C SER A 79 4.25 -11.56 -1.29
N THR A 80 3.47 -10.49 -1.15
CA THR A 80 3.45 -9.40 -2.15
C THR A 80 4.74 -8.60 -2.20
N GLY A 81 5.41 -8.37 -1.05
CA GLY A 81 6.72 -7.71 -1.04
C GLY A 81 7.81 -8.58 -1.68
N VAL A 82 7.84 -9.87 -1.33
CA VAL A 82 8.77 -10.83 -1.95
C VAL A 82 8.55 -10.95 -3.46
N PHE A 83 7.29 -10.86 -3.91
CA PHE A 83 6.96 -10.89 -5.33
C PHE A 83 7.45 -9.65 -6.09
N ASP A 84 7.40 -8.47 -5.48
CA ASP A 84 7.92 -7.24 -6.08
C ASP A 84 9.44 -7.32 -6.28
N ASP A 85 10.17 -7.79 -5.26
CA ASP A 85 11.61 -8.05 -5.35
C ASP A 85 11.92 -9.13 -6.40
N PHE A 86 11.14 -10.21 -6.45
CA PHE A 86 11.30 -11.25 -7.45
C PHE A 86 11.13 -10.69 -8.88
N MET A 87 10.13 -9.85 -9.11
CA MET A 87 9.92 -9.21 -10.40
C MET A 87 11.05 -8.26 -10.77
N LEU A 88 11.61 -7.54 -9.81
CA LEU A 88 12.75 -6.64 -10.02
C LEU A 88 14.01 -7.42 -10.44
N PHE A 89 14.40 -8.45 -9.69
CA PHE A 89 15.65 -9.18 -9.92
C PHE A 89 15.55 -10.20 -11.06
N PHE A 90 14.49 -11.00 -11.11
CA PHE A 90 14.39 -12.11 -12.07
C PHE A 90 13.73 -11.70 -13.39
N TYR A 91 12.62 -10.98 -13.35
CA TYR A 91 11.83 -10.70 -14.56
C TYR A 91 12.27 -9.43 -15.29
N CYS A 92 12.59 -8.38 -14.53
CA CYS A 92 13.10 -7.13 -15.08
C CYS A 92 14.60 -7.16 -15.32
N GLY A 93 15.30 -8.18 -14.79
CA GLY A 93 16.69 -8.46 -15.11
C GLY A 93 17.64 -7.37 -14.65
N MET A 94 17.46 -6.88 -13.42
CA MET A 94 18.42 -5.99 -12.76
C MET A 94 19.84 -6.60 -12.81
N LYS A 95 20.81 -5.83 -13.32
CA LYS A 95 22.21 -6.24 -13.44
C LYS A 95 23.09 -5.45 -12.47
N PHE A 96 24.08 -6.12 -11.91
CA PHE A 96 25.19 -5.51 -11.18
C PHE A 96 26.46 -5.59 -12.05
N PRO A 97 27.36 -4.59 -12.03
CA PRO A 97 27.40 -3.41 -11.16
C PRO A 97 26.39 -2.32 -11.54
N LEU A 98 25.95 -1.55 -10.55
CA LEU A 98 25.04 -0.42 -10.73
C LEU A 98 25.76 0.75 -11.40
N ASP A 99 25.09 1.45 -12.31
CA ASP A 99 25.67 2.59 -13.01
C ASP A 99 25.97 3.74 -12.04
N ALA A 100 27.27 4.04 -11.87
CA ALA A 100 27.75 5.05 -10.93
C ALA A 100 27.35 6.49 -11.30
N THR A 101 26.81 6.70 -12.50
CA THR A 101 26.30 7.99 -12.99
C THR A 101 24.89 8.29 -12.48
N CYS A 102 24.17 7.31 -11.94
CA CYS A 102 22.81 7.49 -11.41
C CYS A 102 22.82 7.88 -9.92
N THR A 103 22.19 9.01 -9.60
CA THR A 103 22.09 9.54 -8.21
C THR A 103 20.73 9.29 -7.55
N PHE A 104 19.77 8.70 -8.27
CA PHE A 104 18.41 8.44 -7.77
C PHE A 104 17.99 7.01 -8.04
N TYR A 105 17.32 6.37 -7.08
CA TYR A 105 16.78 5.01 -7.20
C TYR A 105 16.03 4.78 -8.53
N LEU A 106 15.29 5.80 -9.00
CA LEU A 106 14.56 5.69 -10.26
C LEU A 106 15.42 5.45 -11.49
N CYS A 107 16.64 5.96 -11.49
CA CYS A 107 17.63 5.81 -12.55
C CYS A 107 18.36 4.46 -12.47
N LEU A 108 18.51 3.90 -11.26
CA LEU A 108 19.22 2.63 -11.06
C LEU A 108 18.41 1.42 -11.53
N VAL A 109 17.10 1.57 -11.65
CA VAL A 109 16.16 0.46 -11.90
C VAL A 109 15.74 0.43 -13.37
N PRO A 110 15.64 -0.75 -14.00
CA PRO A 110 15.27 -0.86 -15.41
C PRO A 110 13.87 -0.29 -15.69
N LEU A 111 13.71 0.34 -16.87
CA LEU A 111 12.43 0.88 -17.36
C LEU A 111 11.29 -0.15 -17.33
N LYS A 112 11.58 -1.43 -17.57
CA LYS A 112 10.59 -2.49 -17.51
C LYS A 112 9.94 -2.64 -16.13
N TYR A 113 10.69 -2.37 -15.06
CA TYR A 113 10.14 -2.38 -13.71
C TYR A 113 9.25 -1.15 -13.46
N TRP A 114 9.53 -0.01 -14.10
CA TRP A 114 8.66 1.18 -14.02
C TRP A 114 7.26 0.89 -14.55
N ASP A 115 7.17 0.27 -15.73
CA ASP A 115 5.88 -0.09 -16.31
C ASP A 115 5.11 -1.06 -15.41
N PHE A 116 5.80 -2.04 -14.83
CA PHE A 116 5.20 -2.97 -13.88
C PHE A 116 4.71 -2.27 -12.60
N ALA A 117 5.56 -1.45 -11.98
CA ALA A 117 5.24 -0.74 -10.76
C ALA A 117 4.06 0.22 -10.96
N LEU A 118 4.00 0.92 -12.09
CA LEU A 118 2.87 1.77 -12.46
C LEU A 118 1.60 0.97 -12.69
N PHE A 119 1.69 -0.17 -13.39
CA PHE A 119 0.55 -1.04 -13.64
C PHE A 119 -0.05 -1.59 -12.34
N ILE A 120 0.78 -2.17 -11.47
CA ILE A 120 0.34 -2.64 -10.15
C ILE A 120 -0.23 -1.49 -9.33
N SER A 121 0.35 -0.30 -9.44
CA SER A 121 -0.15 0.89 -8.76
C SER A 121 -1.52 1.35 -9.20
N ALA A 122 -1.77 1.34 -10.50
CA ALA A 122 -3.09 1.63 -11.04
C ALA A 122 -4.12 0.57 -10.59
N VAL A 123 -3.74 -0.70 -10.55
CA VAL A 123 -4.65 -1.79 -10.15
C VAL A 123 -5.06 -1.64 -8.68
N TYR A 124 -4.12 -1.49 -7.74
CA TYR A 124 -4.49 -1.41 -6.32
C TYR A 124 -5.27 -0.14 -5.98
N THR A 125 -4.91 1.00 -6.60
CA THR A 125 -5.62 2.27 -6.36
C THR A 125 -7.05 2.18 -6.87
N SER A 126 -7.25 1.58 -8.04
CA SER A 126 -8.57 1.36 -8.62
C SER A 126 -9.43 0.48 -7.73
N ILE A 127 -8.89 -0.64 -7.24
CA ILE A 127 -9.59 -1.54 -6.33
C ILE A 127 -9.99 -0.83 -5.03
N ASN A 128 -9.05 -0.09 -4.42
CA ASN A 128 -9.31 0.64 -3.18
C ASN A 128 -10.39 1.72 -3.38
N TYR A 129 -10.36 2.43 -4.52
CA TYR A 129 -11.38 3.42 -4.88
C TYR A 129 -12.75 2.78 -5.08
N SER A 130 -12.84 1.67 -5.81
CA SER A 130 -14.09 0.94 -6.03
C SER A 130 -14.72 0.44 -4.73
N PHE A 131 -13.94 -0.17 -3.83
CA PHE A 131 -14.46 -0.63 -2.54
C PHE A 131 -14.89 0.53 -1.64
N SER A 132 -14.10 1.60 -1.59
CA SER A 132 -14.46 2.82 -0.85
C SER A 132 -15.75 3.45 -1.38
N PHE A 133 -15.93 3.49 -2.70
CA PHE A 133 -17.17 3.98 -3.33
C PHE A 133 -18.38 3.11 -2.98
N LEU A 134 -18.26 1.78 -3.07
CA LEU A 134 -19.31 0.83 -2.70
C LEU A 134 -19.73 1.00 -1.23
N LEU A 135 -18.75 1.18 -0.34
CA LEU A 135 -18.99 1.41 1.08
C LEU A 135 -19.73 2.73 1.30
N CYS A 136 -19.27 3.82 0.70
CA CYS A 136 -19.93 5.13 0.75
C CYS A 136 -21.38 5.07 0.25
N PHE A 137 -21.64 4.40 -0.86
CA PHE A 137 -22.98 4.23 -1.41
C PHE A 137 -23.91 3.48 -0.43
N LYS A 138 -23.45 2.36 0.11
CA LYS A 138 -24.22 1.56 1.08
C LYS A 138 -24.51 2.33 2.36
N LEU A 139 -23.52 3.06 2.88
CA LEU A 139 -23.65 3.90 4.06
C LEU A 139 -24.65 5.04 3.86
N PHE A 140 -24.67 5.65 2.67
CA PHE A 140 -25.65 6.67 2.32
C PHE A 140 -27.08 6.09 2.27
N SER A 141 -27.26 4.91 1.68
CA SER A 141 -28.56 4.22 1.69
C SER A 141 -29.01 3.81 3.10
N ALA A 142 -28.07 3.52 4.02
CA ALA A 142 -28.38 3.17 5.40
C ALA A 142 -28.72 4.39 6.28
N LYS A 143 -28.21 5.59 5.94
CA LYS A 143 -28.49 6.84 6.67
C LYS A 143 -29.98 7.19 6.74
N THR A 144 -30.78 6.80 5.76
CA THR A 144 -32.21 7.14 5.70
C THR A 144 -33.07 6.36 6.70
N LYS A 145 -32.54 5.31 7.35
CA LYS A 145 -33.31 4.40 8.21
C LYS A 145 -32.79 4.25 9.65
N LEU A 146 -31.87 5.10 10.11
CA LEU A 146 -31.07 4.85 11.32
C LEU A 146 -31.32 5.80 12.50
N LYS A 147 -31.29 5.24 13.72
CA LYS A 147 -31.33 5.93 15.02
C LYS A 147 -30.10 6.84 15.23
N PRO A 148 -30.21 7.92 16.03
CA PRO A 148 -29.16 8.96 16.17
C PRO A 148 -27.80 8.43 16.65
N ASP A 149 -27.75 7.45 17.55
CA ASP A 149 -26.47 6.90 18.07
C ASP A 149 -25.68 6.13 17.01
N ILE A 150 -26.39 5.35 16.17
CA ILE A 150 -25.77 4.60 15.08
C ILE A 150 -25.30 5.56 13.97
N LYS A 151 -25.93 6.73 13.85
CA LYS A 151 -25.54 7.78 12.89
C LYS A 151 -24.14 8.34 13.17
N LYS A 152 -23.73 8.45 14.45
CA LYS A 152 -22.40 8.92 14.86
C LYS A 152 -21.31 7.90 14.49
N ILE A 153 -21.57 6.61 14.73
CA ILE A 153 -20.66 5.52 14.35
C ILE A 153 -20.51 5.46 12.82
N ASN A 154 -21.61 5.62 12.08
CA ASN A 154 -21.58 5.65 10.63
C ASN A 154 -20.74 6.80 10.06
N TYR A 155 -20.74 7.96 10.73
CA TYR A 155 -19.94 9.11 10.34
C TYR A 155 -18.45 8.87 10.56
N LEU A 156 -18.06 8.23 11.68
CA LEU A 156 -16.67 7.82 11.92
C LEU A 156 -16.18 6.84 10.84
N CYS A 157 -16.97 5.83 10.50
CA CYS A 157 -16.63 4.89 9.41
C CYS A 157 -16.53 5.59 8.06
N LEU A 158 -17.37 6.60 7.80
CA LEU A 158 -17.32 7.38 6.57
C LEU A 158 -16.06 8.25 6.51
N THR A 159 -15.71 8.95 7.59
CA THR A 159 -14.48 9.76 7.64
C THR A 159 -13.22 8.92 7.51
N ASP A 160 -13.25 7.70 8.03
CA ASP A 160 -12.12 6.77 7.94
C ASP A 160 -12.02 6.07 6.57
N GLY A 161 -13.13 5.90 5.86
CA GLY A 161 -13.12 5.52 4.44
C GLY A 161 -12.72 6.68 3.52
N LEU A 162 -13.03 7.92 3.91
CA LEU A 162 -12.59 9.11 3.18
C LEU A 162 -11.08 9.32 3.36
N SER A 163 -10.54 9.11 4.56
CA SER A 163 -9.11 9.22 4.81
C SER A 163 -8.30 8.19 4.01
N SER A 164 -8.83 6.97 3.80
CA SER A 164 -8.20 5.95 2.94
C SER A 164 -8.31 6.22 1.43
N LEU A 165 -9.14 7.18 1.00
CA LEU A 165 -9.20 7.66 -0.38
C LEU A 165 -8.12 8.71 -0.69
N PHE A 166 -7.72 9.49 0.31
CA PHE A 166 -6.74 10.58 0.16
C PHE A 166 -5.29 10.14 0.39
N PHE A 167 -5.03 8.88 0.75
CA PHE A 167 -3.73 8.39 1.23
C PHE A 167 -3.29 7.06 0.62
#